data_AF-A0A9E2ML31-F1
#
_entry.id   AF-A0A9E2ML31-F1
#
_cell.length_a   1.000
_cell.length_b   1.000
_cell.length_c   1.000
_cell.angle_alpha   90.00
_cell.angle_beta   90.00
_cell.angle_gamma   90.00
#
_symmetry.space_group_name_H-M   'P 1'
#
loop_
_entity.id
_entity.type
_entity.pdbx_description
1 polymer ?
#
loop_
_entity_poly.entity_id
_entity_poly.type
_entity_poly.pdbx_seq_one_letter_code
_entity_poly.pdbx_strand_id
1 'polypeptide(L)'
;MKKSRMFKKKSFTLIELIIIIVIIGLLAVVSIPKFINLKRDAQKASCFGSSASIQTALSLYYSRRAIASTAQFPESLHEVTFYTGYFADRTLPDHPLNWDWNSYYSSSTGFLYTGKGKASGGCTGW
;
A
#
# COMPACT_ATOMS: atom_id res chain seq x y z
N MET A 1 24.26 10.33 57.00
CA MET A 1 25.35 10.16 56.00
C MET A 1 24.77 9.57 54.72
N LYS A 2 24.74 10.32 53.61
CA LYS A 2 24.28 9.83 52.29
C LYS A 2 25.47 9.20 51.57
N LYS A 3 25.45 7.87 51.39
CA LYS A 3 26.47 7.13 50.64
C LYS A 3 26.17 7.27 49.14
N SER A 4 26.90 8.16 48.46
CA SER A 4 26.84 8.30 47.00
C SER A 4 27.41 7.02 46.36
N ARG A 5 26.56 6.22 45.71
CA ARG A 5 27.03 5.10 44.89
C ARG A 5 27.62 5.65 43.60
N MET A 6 28.94 5.60 43.48
CA MET A 6 29.64 5.95 42.25
C MET A 6 29.34 4.88 41.19
N PHE A 7 28.57 5.24 40.15
CA PHE A 7 28.33 4.36 39.01
C PHE A 7 29.64 4.14 38.25
N LYS A 8 30.13 2.89 38.24
CA LYS A 8 31.29 2.52 37.42
C LYS A 8 30.93 2.65 35.95
N LYS A 9 31.66 3.48 35.20
CA LYS A 9 31.56 3.51 33.73
C LYS A 9 32.02 2.15 33.19
N LYS A 10 31.13 1.43 32.49
CA LYS A 10 31.49 0.22 31.77
C LYS A 10 32.31 0.63 30.54
N SER A 11 33.55 0.15 30.45
CA SER A 11 34.39 0.33 29.27
C SER A 11 33.92 -0.63 28.18
N PHE A 12 33.61 -0.09 27.00
CA PHE A 12 33.26 -0.84 25.80
C PHE A 12 34.54 -1.35 25.14
N THR A 13 34.62 -2.64 24.82
CA THR A 13 35.84 -3.22 24.24
C THR A 13 35.79 -3.18 22.70
N LEU A 14 36.95 -3.05 22.05
CA LEU A 14 37.04 -3.07 20.58
C LEU A 14 36.49 -4.40 20.02
N ILE A 15 36.79 -5.51 20.70
CA ILE A 15 36.33 -6.83 20.29
C ILE A 15 34.81 -6.98 20.40
N GLU A 16 34.19 -6.34 21.39
CA GLU A 16 32.73 -6.30 21.54
C GLU A 16 32.09 -5.55 20.37
N LEU A 17 32.69 -4.46 19.88
CA LEU A 17 32.19 -3.81 18.66
C LEU A 17 32.31 -4.70 17.43
N ILE A 18 33.45 -5.39 17.27
CA ILE A 18 33.72 -6.23 16.10
C ILE A 18 32.75 -7.41 16.04
N ILE A 19 32.52 -8.10 17.15
CA ILE A 19 31.58 -9.23 17.16
C ILE A 19 30.14 -8.77 16.87
N ILE A 20 29.75 -7.57 17.31
CA ILE A 20 28.41 -7.02 17.07
C ILE A 20 28.18 -6.77 15.58
N ILE A 21 29.12 -6.11 14.88
CA ILE A 21 28.96 -5.87 13.44
C ILE A 21 28.98 -7.17 12.63
N VAL A 22 29.75 -8.17 13.06
CA VAL A 22 29.76 -9.50 12.43
C VAL A 22 28.42 -10.21 12.60
N ILE A 23 27.85 -10.20 13.81
CA ILE A 23 26.54 -10.80 14.08
C ILE A 23 25.44 -10.07 13.28
N ILE A 24 25.42 -8.73 13.29
CA ILE A 24 24.45 -7.95 12.51
C ILE A 24 24.62 -8.21 11.00
N GLY A 25 25.87 -8.33 10.52
CA GLY A 25 26.16 -8.66 9.12
C GLY A 25 25.60 -10.03 8.70
N LEU A 26 25.79 -11.06 9.53
CA LEU A 26 25.25 -12.40 9.28
C LEU A 26 23.71 -12.40 9.27
N LEU A 27 23.09 -11.71 10.24
CA LEU A 27 21.64 -11.59 10.34
C LEU A 27 21.04 -10.82 9.13
N ALA A 28 21.75 -9.81 8.63
CA ALA A 28 21.30 -9.03 7.47
C ALA A 28 21.23 -9.90 6.21
N VAL A 29 22.27 -10.70 5.93
CA VAL A 29 22.33 -11.56 4.73
C VAL A 29 21.14 -12.51 4.65
N VAL A 30 20.76 -13.15 5.77
CA VAL A 30 19.62 -14.08 5.79
C VAL A 30 18.27 -13.39 5.76
N SER A 31 18.17 -12.14 6.25
CA SER A 31 16.89 -11.44 6.42
C SER A 31 16.44 -10.65 5.19
N ILE A 32 17.39 -10.11 4.40
CA ILE A 32 17.11 -9.30 3.20
C ILE A 32 16.19 -9.98 2.17
N PRO A 33 16.44 -11.24 1.72
CA PRO A 33 15.60 -11.85 0.68
C PRO A 33 14.16 -12.06 1.14
N LYS A 34 13.95 -12.36 2.43
CA LYS A 34 12.61 -12.48 3.01
C LYS A 34 11.90 -11.13 3.04
N PHE A 35 12.61 -10.06 3.40
CA PHE A 35 12.05 -8.71 3.43
C PHE A 35 11.55 -8.24 2.05
N ILE A 36 12.29 -8.53 0.97
CA ILE A 36 11.89 -8.19 -0.40
C ILE A 36 10.58 -8.88 -0.78
N ASN A 37 10.45 -10.18 -0.48
CA ASN A 37 9.24 -10.94 -0.77
C ASN A 37 8.05 -10.42 0.05
N LEU A 38 8.24 -10.19 1.36
CA LEU A 38 7.19 -9.64 2.22
C LEU A 38 6.73 -8.24 1.77
N LYS A 39 7.67 -7.38 1.36
CA LYS A 39 7.33 -6.06 0.79
C LYS A 39 6.44 -6.20 -0.44
N ARG A 40 6.80 -7.09 -1.37
CA ARG A 40 6.01 -7.33 -2.57
C ARG A 40 4.62 -7.86 -2.25
N ASP A 41 4.51 -8.79 -1.31
CA ASP A 41 3.21 -9.37 -0.93
C ASP A 41 2.34 -8.34 -0.19
N ALA A 42 2.93 -7.49 0.64
CA ALA A 42 2.24 -6.36 1.27
C ALA A 42 1.73 -5.35 0.23
N GLN A 43 2.53 -5.06 -0.80
CA GLN A 43 2.11 -4.20 -1.91
C GLN A 43 0.93 -4.82 -2.68
N LYS A 44 0.97 -6.12 -2.97
CA LYS A 44 -0.15 -6.83 -3.60
C LYS A 44 -1.41 -6.76 -2.75
N ALA A 45 -1.31 -7.09 -1.47
CA ALA A 45 -2.44 -7.06 -0.54
C ALA A 45 -3.06 -5.66 -0.44
N SER A 46 -2.24 -4.61 -0.37
CA SER A 46 -2.69 -3.22 -0.39
C SER A 46 -3.42 -2.87 -1.69
N CYS A 47 -2.87 -3.25 -2.84
CA CYS A 47 -3.49 -3.03 -4.15
C CYS A 47 -4.87 -3.72 -4.26
N PHE A 48 -4.96 -4.98 -3.80
CA PHE A 48 -6.23 -5.71 -3.76
C PHE A 48 -7.25 -5.04 -2.83
N GLY A 49 -6.83 -4.56 -1.66
CA GLY A 49 -7.69 -3.81 -0.75
C GLY A 49 -8.24 -2.53 -1.37
N SER A 50 -7.36 -1.72 -1.97
CA SER A 50 -7.73 -0.50 -2.68
C SER A 50 -8.69 -0.79 -3.86
N SER A 51 -8.34 -1.73 -4.73
CA SER A 51 -9.18 -2.10 -5.87
C SER A 51 -10.55 -2.67 -5.48
N ALA A 52 -10.63 -3.48 -4.42
CA ALA A 52 -11.91 -3.98 -3.90
C ALA A 52 -12.81 -2.84 -3.40
N SER A 53 -12.24 -1.85 -2.69
CA SER A 53 -13.00 -0.68 -2.25
C SER A 53 -13.54 0.16 -3.42
N ILE A 54 -12.75 0.30 -4.51
CA ILE A 54 -13.16 0.99 -5.73
C ILE A 54 -14.27 0.23 -6.46
N GLN A 55 -14.15 -1.10 -6.60
CA GLN A 55 -15.22 -1.92 -7.17
C GLN A 55 -16.53 -1.82 -6.37
N THR A 56 -16.42 -1.78 -5.04
CA THR A 56 -17.58 -1.57 -4.17
C THR A 56 -18.24 -0.20 -4.46
N ALA A 57 -17.44 0.87 -4.57
CA ALA A 57 -17.96 2.19 -4.92
C ALA A 57 -18.62 2.23 -6.31
N LEU A 58 -18.06 1.53 -7.31
CA LEU A 58 -18.66 1.38 -8.64
C LEU A 58 -20.01 0.67 -8.60
N SER A 59 -20.12 -0.42 -7.82
CA SER A 59 -21.37 -1.14 -7.64
C SER A 59 -22.44 -0.29 -6.94
N LEU A 60 -22.04 0.54 -5.99
CA LEU A 60 -22.92 1.46 -5.29
C LEU A 60 -23.37 2.61 -6.19
N TYR A 61 -22.46 3.16 -7.01
CA TYR A 61 -22.80 4.12 -8.06
C TYR A 61 -23.89 3.57 -8.98
N TYR A 62 -23.67 2.38 -9.54
CA TYR A 62 -24.64 1.73 -10.41
C TYR A 62 -25.98 1.54 -9.71
N SER A 63 -25.97 1.05 -8.46
CA SER A 63 -27.19 0.83 -7.68
C SER A 63 -27.98 2.13 -7.47
N ARG A 64 -27.30 3.24 -7.15
CA ARG A 64 -27.98 4.55 -7.02
C ARG A 64 -28.55 5.05 -8.33
N ARG A 65 -27.83 4.89 -9.44
CA ARG A 65 -28.29 5.34 -10.77
C ARG A 65 -29.44 4.45 -11.28
N ALA A 66 -29.41 3.16 -11.00
CA ALA A 66 -30.51 2.24 -11.27
C ALA A 66 -31.81 2.64 -10.54
N ILE A 67 -31.73 3.07 -9.28
CA ILE A 67 -32.89 3.62 -8.54
C ILE A 67 -33.40 4.92 -9.19
N ALA A 68 -32.49 5.75 -9.70
CA ALA A 68 -32.82 6.96 -10.45
C ALA A 68 -33.29 6.72 -11.89
N SER A 69 -33.66 5.47 -12.25
CA SER A 69 -34.11 5.07 -13.59
C SER A 69 -33.05 5.21 -14.69
N THR A 70 -31.76 5.16 -14.34
CA THR A 70 -30.64 5.18 -15.29
C THR A 70 -29.58 4.18 -14.85
N ALA A 71 -29.75 2.90 -15.15
CA ALA A 71 -28.84 1.84 -14.71
C ALA A 71 -27.53 1.85 -15.54
N GLN A 72 -26.63 2.78 -15.24
CA GLN A 72 -25.37 2.95 -15.95
C GLN A 72 -24.19 3.01 -14.98
N PHE A 73 -23.08 2.39 -15.39
CA PHE A 73 -21.78 2.58 -14.77
C PHE A 73 -21.21 3.95 -15.16
N PRO A 74 -20.31 4.52 -14.34
CA PRO A 74 -19.69 5.79 -14.68
C PRO A 74 -18.72 5.59 -15.85
N GLU A 75 -18.65 6.56 -16.76
CA GLU A 75 -17.76 6.51 -17.92
C GLU A 75 -16.28 6.69 -17.52
N SER A 76 -16.03 7.23 -16.33
CA SER A 76 -14.71 7.35 -15.74
C SER A 76 -14.76 7.28 -14.21
N LEU A 77 -13.64 6.86 -13.60
CA LEU A 77 -13.50 6.86 -12.14
C LEU A 77 -13.51 8.26 -11.52
N HIS A 78 -13.22 9.29 -12.32
CA HIS A 78 -13.23 10.68 -11.87
C HIS A 78 -14.65 11.15 -11.49
N GLU A 79 -15.68 10.56 -12.08
CA GLU A 79 -17.06 10.83 -11.71
C GLU A 79 -17.38 10.29 -10.30
N VAL A 80 -16.80 9.14 -9.96
CA VAL A 80 -16.96 8.47 -8.66
C VAL A 80 -16.31 9.29 -7.55
N THR A 81 -15.15 9.91 -7.81
CA THR A 81 -14.41 10.70 -6.80
C THR A 81 -15.09 12.03 -6.48
N PHE A 82 -15.44 12.83 -7.49
CA PHE A 82 -15.85 14.22 -7.27
C PHE A 82 -17.31 14.40 -6.83
N TYR A 83 -18.23 13.51 -7.20
CA TYR A 83 -19.67 13.79 -7.09
C TYR A 83 -20.45 12.87 -6.15
N THR A 84 -19.87 11.74 -5.72
CA THR A 84 -20.66 10.68 -5.07
C THR A 84 -20.47 10.57 -3.57
N GLY A 85 -19.35 11.09 -3.03
CA GLY A 85 -19.02 11.02 -1.61
C GLY A 85 -18.80 9.59 -1.08
N TYR A 86 -18.52 8.60 -1.94
CA TYR A 86 -18.25 7.22 -1.51
C TYR A 86 -16.90 7.05 -0.79
N PHE A 87 -15.97 7.99 -0.98
CA PHE A 87 -14.71 8.06 -0.28
C PHE A 87 -14.66 9.35 0.53
N ALA A 88 -14.16 9.27 1.77
CA ALA A 88 -14.15 10.38 2.72
C ALA A 88 -13.38 11.61 2.20
N ASP A 89 -12.26 11.37 1.52
CA ASP A 89 -11.40 12.41 0.94
C ASP A 89 -11.82 12.80 -0.49
N ARG A 90 -12.91 12.24 -1.02
CA ARG A 90 -13.34 12.44 -2.42
C ARG A 90 -12.25 12.09 -3.45
N THR A 91 -11.27 11.28 -3.06
CA THR A 91 -10.20 10.74 -3.89
C THR A 91 -10.26 9.22 -3.81
N LEU A 92 -9.80 8.52 -4.85
CA LEU A 92 -9.63 7.07 -4.76
C LEU A 92 -8.38 6.77 -3.93
N PRO A 93 -8.32 5.60 -3.27
CA PRO A 93 -7.10 5.16 -2.61
C PRO A 93 -5.92 5.10 -3.58
N ASP A 94 -4.76 5.56 -3.13
CA ASP A 94 -3.53 5.53 -3.90
C ASP A 94 -3.08 4.09 -4.23
N HIS A 95 -2.28 3.98 -5.28
CA HIS A 95 -1.65 2.73 -5.66
C HIS A 95 -0.38 2.47 -4.80
N PRO A 96 -0.09 1.24 -4.37
CA PRO A 96 1.06 0.98 -3.50
C PRO A 96 2.44 1.15 -4.16
N LEU A 97 2.50 1.42 -5.47
CA LEU A 97 3.74 1.74 -6.18
C LEU A 97 4.02 3.25 -6.25
N ASN A 98 3.00 4.10 -6.12
CA ASN A 98 3.11 5.56 -6.13
C ASN A 98 1.83 6.24 -5.63
N TRP A 99 2.00 7.45 -5.09
CA TRP A 99 0.93 8.29 -4.56
C TRP A 99 0.06 8.93 -5.67
N ASP A 100 -0.40 8.13 -6.64
CA ASP A 100 -1.31 8.55 -7.69
C ASP A 100 -2.29 7.41 -8.04
N TRP A 101 -3.59 7.67 -7.91
CA TRP A 101 -4.64 6.73 -8.28
C TRP A 101 -5.05 6.82 -9.76
N ASN A 102 -4.93 7.99 -10.38
CA ASN A 102 -5.52 8.29 -11.70
C ASN A 102 -4.77 7.58 -12.84
N SER A 103 -3.50 7.27 -12.62
CA SER A 103 -2.65 6.54 -13.57
C SER A 103 -2.81 5.02 -13.49
N TYR A 104 -3.41 4.49 -12.41
CA TYR A 104 -3.43 3.06 -12.10
C TYR A 104 -4.80 2.43 -12.19
N TYR A 105 -5.86 3.19 -11.89
CA TYR A 105 -7.22 2.68 -11.92
C TYR A 105 -7.99 3.27 -13.10
N SER A 106 -8.74 2.44 -13.81
CA SER A 106 -9.68 2.87 -14.85
C SER A 106 -10.93 1.99 -14.85
N SER A 107 -12.09 2.55 -15.14
CA SER A 107 -13.34 1.81 -15.33
C SER A 107 -14.21 2.57 -16.32
N SER A 108 -14.68 1.87 -17.34
CA SER A 108 -15.66 2.39 -18.32
C SER A 108 -16.94 1.53 -18.39
N THR A 109 -16.88 0.27 -17.94
CA THR A 109 -17.97 -0.71 -18.04
C THR A 109 -18.35 -1.33 -16.69
N GLY A 110 -17.92 -0.72 -15.58
CA GLY A 110 -18.10 -1.24 -14.23
C GLY A 110 -17.03 -2.24 -13.79
N PHE A 111 -16.23 -2.75 -14.72
CA PHE A 111 -15.01 -3.49 -14.42
C PHE A 111 -13.87 -2.53 -14.13
N LEU A 112 -13.26 -2.69 -12.96
CA LEU A 112 -12.06 -1.96 -12.59
C LEU A 112 -10.83 -2.60 -13.24
N TYR A 113 -10.16 -1.81 -14.06
CA TYR A 113 -8.85 -2.12 -14.62
C TYR A 113 -7.77 -1.52 -13.73
N THR A 114 -6.81 -2.34 -13.34
CA THR A 114 -5.61 -1.91 -12.62
C THR A 114 -4.43 -1.99 -13.60
N GLY A 115 -4.04 -0.87 -14.21
CA GLY A 115 -2.81 -0.74 -15.02
C GLY A 115 -3.00 -0.40 -16.52
N LYS A 116 -2.31 0.66 -16.98
CA LYS A 116 -1.95 0.83 -18.39
C LYS A 116 -0.52 0.30 -18.63
N GLY A 117 -0.37 -0.64 -19.58
CA GLY A 117 0.89 -0.96 -20.25
C GLY A 117 1.59 -2.26 -19.84
N LYS A 118 1.94 -3.09 -20.84
CA LYS A 118 2.73 -4.32 -20.71
C LYS A 118 4.15 -4.02 -20.23
N ALA A 119 4.32 -3.90 -18.91
CA ALA A 119 5.56 -3.82 -18.12
C ALA A 119 5.25 -3.26 -16.71
N SER A 120 4.06 -2.68 -16.52
CA SER A 120 3.64 -2.01 -15.29
C SER A 120 2.57 -2.85 -14.59
N GLY A 121 2.94 -3.47 -13.47
CA GLY A 121 2.08 -4.32 -12.67
C GLY A 121 0.74 -3.69 -12.30
N GLY A 122 -0.36 -4.29 -12.79
CA GLY A 122 -1.62 -4.27 -12.04
C GLY A 122 -1.45 -4.99 -10.69
N CYS A 123 -2.51 -5.08 -9.88
CA CYS A 123 -2.46 -5.86 -8.63
C CYS A 123 -2.04 -7.33 -8.83
N THR A 124 -2.05 -7.79 -10.08
CA THR A 124 -1.73 -9.13 -10.56
C THR A 124 -0.45 -9.23 -11.40
N GLY A 125 0.24 -8.12 -11.75
CA GLY A 125 1.36 -8.13 -12.70
C GLY A 125 2.75 -8.01 -12.08
N TRP A 126 3.57 -9.05 -12.24
CA TRP A 126 5.03 -9.00 -12.42
C TRP A 126 5.34 -9.69 -13.74
#